data_AF-A0A6A6SA91-F1
#
_entry.id   AF-A0A6A6SA91-F1
#
_cell.length_a   1.000
_cell.length_b   1.000
_cell.length_c   1.000
_cell.angle_alpha   90.00
_cell.angle_beta   90.00
_cell.angle_gamma   90.00
#
_symmetry.space_group_name_H-M   'P 1'
#
loop_
_entity.id
_entity.type
_entity.pdbx_description
1 polymer ?
#
loop_
_entity_poly.entity_id
_entity_poly.type
_entity_poly.pdbx_seq_one_letter_code
_entity_poly.pdbx_strand_id
1 'polypeptide(L)'
;MGGLVVKQAYIIGQTDAQYIDMLSSVFGIIFPSSPHNGSAHASILNNVLAATLTISSKAYVSDLAINSGFVQNLKEKFREVCDSLHIVSIHETLATKLGPMKRMIVGKDSGVLGYPKEISSPMNADHHTVCKFQSNTDEYYTLVVTMIKRLTEELQSHRCAYALDDERSFSHAYTTVAAHRPSEGALNTYKKLEHILAVSEDPLEDLRYIVAHVMSGFGVWLHKRQSFRNWTSTSHNGPRIYWLSGLPGAGKTILAATTT
;
A
#
# COMPACT_ATOMS: atom_id res chain seq x y z
N MET A 1 1.35 -9.23 7.15
CA MET A 1 -0.08 -8.92 7.46
C MET A 1 -0.66 -7.79 6.63
N GLY A 2 0.09 -6.73 6.31
CA GLY A 2 -0.41 -5.61 5.50
C GLY A 2 -1.07 -6.02 4.18
N GLY A 3 -0.54 -7.05 3.49
CA GLY A 3 -1.14 -7.54 2.25
C GLY A 3 -2.59 -8.04 2.40
N LEU A 4 -2.98 -8.60 3.55
CA LEU A 4 -4.38 -9.01 3.79
C LEU A 4 -5.30 -7.80 3.97
N VAL A 5 -4.81 -6.78 4.69
CA VAL A 5 -5.54 -5.52 4.89
C VAL A 5 -5.76 -4.81 3.55
N VAL A 6 -4.72 -4.72 2.72
CA VAL A 6 -4.80 -4.11 1.38
C VAL A 6 -5.83 -4.82 0.51
N LYS A 7 -5.85 -6.15 0.50
CA LYS A 7 -6.88 -6.92 -0.25
C LYS A 7 -8.29 -6.58 0.24
N GLN A 8 -8.51 -6.59 1.56
CA GLN A 8 -9.82 -6.30 2.13
C GLN A 8 -10.26 -4.88 1.81
N ALA A 9 -9.36 -3.90 1.93
CA ALA A 9 -9.63 -2.50 1.58
C ALA A 9 -9.97 -2.35 0.08
N TYR A 10 -9.21 -3.02 -0.79
CA TYR A 10 -9.47 -3.01 -2.23
C TYR A 10 -10.84 -3.61 -2.57
N ILE A 11 -11.20 -4.76 -1.98
CA ILE A 11 -12.51 -5.39 -2.19
C ILE A 11 -13.65 -4.47 -1.73
N ILE A 12 -13.54 -3.89 -0.52
CA ILE A 12 -14.60 -3.02 0.02
C ILE A 12 -14.74 -1.77 -0.86
N GLY A 13 -13.63 -1.12 -1.21
CA GLY A 13 -13.65 0.12 -1.96
C GLY A 13 -14.20 -0.03 -3.38
N GLN A 14 -14.17 -1.23 -3.98
CA GLN A 14 -14.79 -1.47 -5.30
C GLN A 14 -16.32 -1.27 -5.29
N THR A 15 -16.94 -1.33 -4.12
CA THR A 15 -18.39 -1.16 -3.94
C THR A 15 -18.80 0.18 -3.35
N ASP A 16 -17.83 1.04 -3.06
CA ASP A 16 -18.04 2.33 -2.41
C ASP A 16 -17.64 3.47 -3.37
N ALA A 17 -18.63 4.26 -3.79
CA ALA A 17 -18.44 5.36 -4.73
C ALA A 17 -17.41 6.40 -4.24
N GLN A 18 -17.16 6.50 -2.94
CA GLN A 18 -16.16 7.41 -2.41
C GLN A 18 -14.72 6.96 -2.71
N TYR A 19 -14.48 5.66 -2.86
CA TYR A 19 -13.14 5.10 -3.02
C TYR A 19 -12.84 4.65 -4.45
N ILE A 20 -13.83 4.63 -5.34
CA ILE A 20 -13.67 4.09 -6.69
C ILE A 20 -12.64 4.85 -7.53
N ASP A 21 -12.56 6.17 -7.40
CA ASP A 21 -11.57 7.01 -8.11
C ASP A 21 -10.14 6.76 -7.62
N MET A 22 -9.98 6.54 -6.32
CA MET A 22 -8.70 6.17 -5.74
C MET A 22 -8.29 4.76 -6.20
N LEU A 23 -9.23 3.82 -6.20
CA LEU A 23 -8.95 2.44 -6.62
C LEU A 23 -8.67 2.33 -8.12
N SER A 24 -9.35 3.11 -8.96
CA SER A 24 -9.07 3.17 -10.40
C SER A 24 -7.66 3.70 -10.71
N SER A 25 -7.05 4.41 -9.76
CA SER A 25 -5.65 4.85 -9.84
C SER A 25 -4.64 3.78 -9.41
N VAL A 26 -5.09 2.63 -8.88
CA VAL A 26 -4.22 1.52 -8.47
C VAL A 26 -3.91 0.64 -9.68
N PHE A 27 -2.70 0.76 -10.21
CA PHE A 27 -2.26 -0.03 -11.36
C PHE A 27 -1.74 -1.43 -10.99
N GLY A 28 -1.18 -1.57 -9.79
CA GLY A 28 -0.57 -2.82 -9.34
C GLY A 28 -0.25 -2.81 -7.86
N ILE A 29 -0.01 -4.01 -7.31
CA ILE A 29 0.27 -4.22 -5.89
C ILE A 29 1.46 -5.18 -5.76
N ILE A 30 2.43 -4.79 -4.93
CA ILE A 30 3.58 -5.62 -4.56
C ILE A 30 3.38 -6.13 -3.13
N PHE A 31 3.39 -7.44 -2.97
CA PHE A 31 3.21 -8.14 -1.70
C PHE A 31 4.55 -8.73 -1.23
N PRO A 32 5.34 -7.98 -0.44
CA PRO A 32 6.49 -8.56 0.23
C PRO A 32 6.03 -9.38 1.43
N SER A 33 6.45 -10.65 1.48
CA SER A 33 6.27 -11.56 2.62
C SER A 33 4.85 -11.48 3.22
N SER A 34 3.85 -11.57 2.35
CA SER A 34 2.45 -11.53 2.76
C SER A 34 1.85 -12.93 2.73
N PRO A 35 1.37 -13.46 3.86
CA PRO A 35 0.81 -14.81 3.91
C PRO A 35 -0.57 -14.79 3.24
N HIS A 36 -0.64 -15.24 2.00
CA HIS A 36 -1.85 -15.27 1.17
C HIS A 36 -2.64 -16.58 1.30
N ASN A 37 -1.96 -17.70 1.55
CA ASN A 37 -2.60 -19.00 1.55
C ASN A 37 -2.81 -19.62 2.95
N GLY A 38 -3.96 -20.30 2.97
CA GLY A 38 -4.73 -20.98 4.01
C GLY A 38 -4.06 -21.79 5.11
N SER A 39 -3.13 -22.63 4.72
CA SER A 39 -3.19 -24.01 5.26
C SER A 39 -2.49 -24.20 6.61
N ALA A 40 -2.06 -23.11 7.25
CA ALA A 40 -1.41 -23.16 8.56
C ALA A 40 -1.67 -21.88 9.39
N HIS A 41 -2.87 -21.29 9.32
CA HIS A 41 -3.13 -19.93 9.80
C HIS A 41 -2.84 -19.62 11.26
N ALA A 42 -3.14 -20.53 12.20
CA ALA A 42 -2.75 -20.31 13.59
C ALA A 42 -1.22 -20.31 13.76
N SER A 43 -0.52 -21.23 13.09
CA SER A 43 0.93 -21.33 13.22
C SER A 43 1.67 -20.25 12.43
N ILE A 44 1.25 -19.90 11.20
CA ILE A 44 1.80 -18.79 10.42
C ILE A 44 1.58 -17.48 11.17
N LEU A 45 0.41 -17.24 11.74
CA LEU A 45 0.15 -16.01 12.46
C LEU A 45 0.93 -15.92 13.76
N ASN A 46 0.97 -16.99 14.54
CA ASN A 46 1.84 -17.08 15.72
C ASN A 46 3.32 -16.89 15.34
N ASN A 47 3.74 -17.43 14.19
CA ASN A 47 5.09 -17.28 13.68
C ASN A 47 5.36 -15.83 13.23
N VAL A 48 4.44 -15.16 12.53
CA VAL A 48 4.54 -13.74 12.16
C VAL A 48 4.57 -12.87 13.41
N LEU A 49 3.67 -13.10 14.37
CA LEU A 49 3.67 -12.40 15.66
C LEU A 49 4.99 -12.57 16.40
N ALA A 50 5.49 -13.81 16.52
CA ALA A 50 6.78 -14.10 17.11
C ALA A 50 7.94 -13.46 16.33
N ALA A 51 7.82 -13.30 15.01
CA ALA A 51 8.77 -12.58 14.19
C ALA A 51 8.61 -11.04 14.29
N THR A 52 7.62 -10.53 15.02
CA THR A 52 7.34 -9.08 15.10
C THR A 52 7.36 -8.58 16.54
N LEU A 53 8.05 -9.27 17.48
CA LEU A 53 8.08 -9.09 18.95
C LEU A 53 8.52 -7.69 19.50
N THR A 54 7.96 -6.61 18.96
CA THR A 54 7.95 -5.24 19.49
C THR A 54 6.54 -4.64 19.53
N ILE A 55 5.53 -5.32 18.98
CA ILE A 55 4.14 -4.83 18.97
C ILE A 55 3.26 -5.81 19.74
N SER A 56 2.80 -5.36 20.91
CA SER A 56 1.78 -6.01 21.76
C SER A 56 0.67 -6.65 20.93
N SER A 57 0.29 -7.88 21.27
CA SER A 57 -0.79 -8.64 20.64
C SER A 57 -2.11 -7.85 20.68
N LYS A 58 -2.43 -7.13 19.61
CA LYS A 58 -3.75 -6.50 19.43
C LYS A 58 -4.78 -7.60 19.13
N ALA A 59 -5.99 -7.46 19.70
CA ALA A 59 -7.10 -8.43 19.58
C ALA A 59 -7.47 -8.82 18.13
N TYR A 60 -7.16 -7.98 17.14
CA TYR A 60 -7.30 -8.30 15.71
C TYR A 60 -6.51 -9.55 15.27
N VAL A 61 -5.41 -9.84 15.96
CA VAL A 61 -4.54 -10.98 15.62
C VAL A 61 -5.12 -12.29 16.13
N SER A 62 -5.84 -12.30 17.26
CA SER A 62 -6.58 -13.49 17.69
C SER A 62 -7.72 -13.84 16.72
N ASP A 63 -8.42 -12.84 16.17
CA ASP A 63 -9.54 -13.08 15.25
C ASP A 63 -9.09 -13.69 13.91
N LEU A 64 -7.89 -13.34 13.41
CA LEU A 64 -7.33 -13.97 12.22
C LEU A 64 -6.82 -15.40 12.46
N ALA A 65 -6.34 -15.73 13.67
CA ALA A 65 -5.98 -17.10 14.02
C ALA A 65 -7.21 -18.01 14.08
N ILE A 66 -8.36 -17.46 14.45
CA ILE A 66 -9.61 -18.19 14.70
C ILE A 66 -10.41 -18.46 13.42
N ASN A 67 -10.23 -17.65 12.36
CA ASN A 67 -11.16 -17.68 11.22
C ASN A 67 -10.48 -18.05 9.88
N SER A 68 -10.16 -19.33 9.68
CA SER A 68 -9.61 -19.82 8.41
C SER A 68 -10.53 -19.56 7.21
N GLY A 69 -11.84 -19.46 7.45
CA GLY A 69 -12.83 -19.02 6.48
C GLY A 69 -12.61 -17.57 6.02
N PHE A 70 -12.11 -16.66 6.87
CA PHE A 70 -11.90 -15.27 6.49
C PHE A 70 -10.81 -15.12 5.43
N VAL A 71 -9.63 -15.73 5.62
CA VAL A 71 -8.52 -15.60 4.66
C VAL A 71 -8.83 -16.34 3.35
N GLN A 72 -9.51 -17.48 3.42
CA GLN A 72 -10.01 -18.18 2.23
C GLN A 72 -11.03 -17.34 1.47
N ASN A 73 -12.05 -16.81 2.17
CA ASN A 73 -13.06 -15.94 1.57
C ASN A 73 -12.43 -14.66 0.99
N LEU A 74 -11.45 -14.09 1.68
CA LEU A 74 -10.68 -12.93 1.22
C LEU A 74 -9.91 -13.25 -0.06
N LYS A 75 -9.30 -14.43 -0.15
CA LYS A 75 -8.60 -14.89 -1.37
C LYS A 75 -9.57 -15.05 -2.54
N GLU A 76 -10.74 -15.63 -2.31
CA GLU A 76 -11.79 -15.81 -3.33
C GLU A 76 -12.30 -14.46 -3.83
N LYS A 77 -12.74 -13.59 -2.93
CA LYS A 77 -13.23 -12.25 -3.29
C LYS A 77 -12.17 -11.39 -3.95
N PHE A 78 -10.92 -11.45 -3.49
CA PHE A 78 -9.84 -10.67 -4.10
C PHE A 78 -9.60 -11.12 -5.55
N ARG A 79 -9.71 -12.43 -5.82
CA ARG A 79 -9.57 -12.99 -7.17
C ARG A 79 -10.59 -12.41 -8.14
N GLU A 80 -11.82 -12.14 -7.68
CA GLU A 80 -12.89 -11.60 -8.52
C GLU A 80 -12.65 -10.14 -8.94
N VAL A 81 -11.85 -9.38 -8.16
CA VAL A 81 -11.68 -7.94 -8.37
C VAL A 81 -10.27 -7.54 -8.81
N CYS A 82 -9.31 -8.46 -8.85
CA CYS A 82 -7.90 -8.15 -9.11
C CYS A 82 -7.45 -8.33 -10.57
N ASP A 83 -8.35 -8.65 -11.50
CA ASP A 83 -7.99 -8.97 -12.90
C ASP A 83 -7.30 -7.84 -13.66
N SER A 84 -7.58 -6.58 -13.27
CA SER A 84 -6.96 -5.37 -13.79
C SER A 84 -5.62 -5.02 -13.12
N LEU A 85 -5.27 -5.69 -12.00
CA LEU A 85 -4.08 -5.37 -11.23
C LEU A 85 -2.87 -6.15 -11.71
N HIS A 86 -1.73 -5.46 -11.76
CA HIS A 86 -0.43 -6.11 -11.86
C HIS A 86 0.03 -6.53 -10.46
N ILE A 87 0.14 -7.83 -10.22
CA ILE A 87 0.46 -8.38 -8.90
C ILE A 87 1.88 -8.93 -8.91
N VAL A 88 2.67 -8.51 -7.92
CA VAL A 88 3.99 -9.06 -7.64
C VAL A 88 4.00 -9.63 -6.23
N SER A 89 4.42 -10.88 -6.08
CA SER A 89 4.54 -11.54 -4.79
C SER A 89 6.00 -11.92 -4.52
N ILE A 90 6.50 -11.52 -3.37
CA ILE A 90 7.86 -11.82 -2.93
C ILE A 90 7.79 -12.69 -1.67
N HIS A 91 8.46 -13.83 -1.69
CA HIS A 91 8.46 -14.77 -0.56
C HIS A 91 9.87 -15.05 -0.04
N GLU A 92 9.96 -15.42 1.23
CA GLU A 92 11.22 -15.76 1.90
C GLU A 92 11.77 -17.11 1.38
N THR A 93 13.08 -17.27 1.46
CA THR A 93 13.76 -18.56 1.32
C THR A 93 14.59 -18.95 2.54
N LEU A 94 14.75 -18.07 3.52
CA LEU A 94 15.43 -18.38 4.78
C LEU A 94 14.45 -18.45 5.96
N ALA A 95 14.68 -19.41 6.85
CA ALA A 95 13.91 -19.53 8.08
C ALA A 95 14.31 -18.43 9.08
N THR A 96 13.31 -17.79 9.67
CA THR A 96 13.48 -16.74 10.68
C THR A 96 13.77 -17.36 12.04
N LYS A 97 14.74 -16.80 12.76
CA LYS A 97 15.05 -17.21 14.13
C LYS A 97 14.03 -16.64 15.11
N LEU A 98 13.25 -17.53 15.74
CA LEU A 98 12.26 -17.22 16.76
C LEU A 98 12.74 -17.81 18.10
N GLY A 99 13.59 -17.08 18.81
CA GLY A 99 14.25 -17.58 20.02
C GLY A 99 15.18 -18.77 19.72
N PRO A 100 15.00 -19.96 20.34
CA PRO A 100 15.83 -21.13 20.09
C PRO A 100 15.45 -21.88 18.80
N MET A 101 14.28 -21.60 18.20
CA MET A 101 13.80 -22.30 16.99
C MET A 101 14.01 -21.45 15.73
N LYS A 102 14.09 -22.11 14.57
CA LYS A 102 14.02 -21.47 13.25
C LYS A 102 12.78 -21.98 12.51
N ARG A 103 12.02 -21.07 11.89
CA ARG A 103 10.83 -21.42 11.10
C ARG A 103 10.69 -20.54 9.88
N MET A 104 10.22 -21.13 8.79
CA MET A 104 9.77 -20.37 7.63
C MET A 104 8.48 -19.64 7.99
N ILE A 105 8.43 -18.32 7.79
CA ILE A 105 7.25 -17.52 8.14
C ILE A 105 6.36 -17.40 6.91
N VAL A 106 6.90 -16.89 5.81
CA VAL A 106 6.19 -16.75 4.54
C VAL A 106 7.02 -17.32 3.39
N GLY A 107 7.04 -18.66 3.31
CA GLY A 107 7.60 -19.37 2.16
C GLY A 107 6.68 -19.34 0.95
N LYS A 108 7.13 -19.91 -0.18
CA LYS A 108 6.42 -19.91 -1.47
C LYS A 108 4.93 -20.27 -1.37
N ASP A 109 4.60 -21.38 -0.70
CA ASP A 109 3.21 -21.86 -0.61
C ASP A 109 2.29 -20.89 0.12
N SER A 110 2.83 -20.10 1.05
CA SER A 110 2.09 -19.07 1.77
C SER A 110 2.09 -17.74 1.01
N GLY A 111 3.23 -17.35 0.43
CA GLY A 111 3.48 -16.03 -0.13
C GLY A 111 2.99 -15.81 -1.56
N VAL A 112 2.58 -16.86 -2.28
CA VAL A 112 2.15 -16.78 -3.69
C VAL A 112 0.63 -16.95 -3.81
N LEU A 113 -0.03 -16.12 -4.61
CA LEU A 113 -1.47 -16.16 -4.85
C LEU A 113 -1.90 -17.30 -5.78
N GLY A 114 -1.05 -17.64 -6.73
CA GLY A 114 -1.31 -18.60 -7.80
C GLY A 114 -2.20 -18.04 -8.90
N TYR A 115 -2.16 -16.73 -9.14
CA TYR A 115 -2.99 -16.10 -10.19
C TYR A 115 -2.27 -16.07 -11.54
N PRO A 116 -2.97 -16.16 -12.68
CA PRO A 116 -2.33 -16.28 -14.00
C PRO A 116 -1.36 -15.15 -14.37
N LYS A 117 -1.63 -13.91 -13.92
CA LYS A 117 -0.82 -12.71 -14.21
C LYS A 117 0.13 -12.32 -13.06
N GLU A 118 0.24 -13.13 -12.02
CA GLU A 118 1.11 -12.85 -10.88
C GLU A 118 2.58 -13.09 -11.25
N ILE A 119 3.43 -12.14 -10.89
CA ILE A 119 4.88 -12.33 -10.89
C ILE A 119 5.30 -12.76 -9.49
N SER A 120 5.81 -13.98 -9.36
CA SER A 120 6.36 -14.48 -8.09
C SER A 120 7.89 -14.45 -8.12
N SER A 121 8.51 -13.96 -7.04
CA SER A 121 9.97 -13.95 -6.90
C SER A 121 10.44 -14.43 -5.51
N PRO A 122 11.39 -15.38 -5.44
CA PRO A 122 12.03 -15.73 -4.19
C PRO A 122 13.03 -14.65 -3.76
N MET A 123 13.15 -14.41 -2.45
CA MET A 123 14.17 -13.54 -1.87
C MET A 123 14.97 -14.31 -0.83
N ASN A 124 16.31 -14.29 -0.94
CA ASN A 124 17.23 -14.92 0.02
C ASN A 124 17.34 -14.12 1.31
N ALA A 125 16.22 -14.03 2.00
CA ALA A 125 16.03 -13.31 3.23
C ALA A 125 15.09 -14.09 4.15
N ASP A 126 15.18 -13.78 5.44
CA ASP A 126 14.21 -14.19 6.43
C ASP A 126 13.12 -13.11 6.60
N HIS A 127 12.10 -13.39 7.40
CA HIS A 127 10.97 -12.48 7.61
C HIS A 127 11.39 -11.12 8.17
N HIS A 128 12.48 -11.06 8.94
CA HIS A 128 12.96 -9.80 9.51
C HIS A 128 13.73 -8.93 8.51
N THR A 129 14.29 -9.55 7.47
CA THR A 129 15.23 -8.92 6.54
C THR A 129 14.70 -8.79 5.10
N VAL A 130 13.59 -9.45 4.75
CA VAL A 130 12.98 -9.42 3.40
C VAL A 130 12.62 -8.03 2.86
N CYS A 131 12.54 -7.01 3.72
CA CYS A 131 12.33 -5.61 3.32
C CYS A 131 13.47 -4.68 3.77
N LYS A 132 14.63 -5.24 4.14
CA LYS A 132 15.79 -4.49 4.64
C LYS A 132 16.99 -4.79 3.75
N PHE A 133 17.30 -3.84 2.89
CA PHE A 133 18.40 -3.95 1.94
C PHE A 133 19.68 -3.34 2.53
N GLN A 134 20.83 -3.95 2.24
CA GLN A 134 22.10 -3.45 2.77
C GLN A 134 22.53 -2.13 2.12
N SER A 135 22.22 -1.98 0.83
CA SER A 135 22.52 -0.79 0.05
C SER A 135 21.59 -0.67 -1.15
N ASN A 136 21.76 0.39 -1.95
CA ASN A 136 21.09 0.56 -3.24
C ASN A 136 21.69 -0.31 -4.37
N THR A 137 22.76 -1.04 -4.12
CA THR A 137 23.38 -2.00 -5.05
C THR A 137 23.08 -3.45 -4.66
N ASP A 138 22.34 -3.65 -3.57
CA ASP A 138 21.84 -4.95 -3.15
C ASP A 138 20.98 -5.57 -4.27
N GLU A 139 21.15 -6.88 -4.52
CA GLU A 139 20.44 -7.60 -5.57
C GLU A 139 18.92 -7.50 -5.40
N TYR A 140 18.44 -7.60 -4.15
CA TYR A 140 17.03 -7.57 -3.81
C TYR A 140 16.46 -6.15 -3.82
N TYR A 141 17.26 -5.15 -3.46
CA TYR A 141 16.88 -3.75 -3.71
C TYR A 141 16.69 -3.50 -5.21
N THR A 142 17.65 -3.95 -6.02
CA THR A 142 17.63 -3.77 -7.47
C THR A 142 16.45 -4.50 -8.10
N LEU A 143 16.13 -5.71 -7.62
CA LEU A 143 14.96 -6.48 -8.03
C LEU A 143 13.67 -5.69 -7.79
N VAL A 144 13.46 -5.19 -6.57
CA VAL A 144 12.25 -4.42 -6.22
C VAL A 144 12.14 -3.14 -7.06
N VAL A 145 13.25 -2.40 -7.21
CA VAL A 145 13.28 -1.21 -8.07
C VAL A 145 12.96 -1.55 -9.52
N THR A 146 13.48 -2.67 -10.04
CA THR A 146 13.22 -3.12 -11.41
C THR A 146 11.75 -3.45 -11.60
N MET A 147 11.11 -4.13 -10.64
CA MET A 147 9.68 -4.41 -10.69
C MET A 147 8.85 -3.12 -10.68
N ILE A 148 9.20 -2.14 -9.83
CA ILE A 148 8.51 -0.83 -9.79
C ILE A 148 8.69 -0.07 -11.11
N LYS A 149 9.90 -0.07 -11.68
CA LYS A 149 10.17 0.56 -12.99
C LYS A 149 9.32 -0.05 -14.08
N ARG A 150 9.30 -1.38 -14.15
CA ARG A 150 8.47 -2.13 -15.10
C ARG A 150 7.00 -1.74 -14.99
N LEU A 151 6.43 -1.73 -13.77
CA LEU A 151 5.04 -1.32 -13.55
C LEU A 151 4.79 0.13 -14.01
N THR A 152 5.76 1.02 -13.79
CA THR A 152 5.65 2.42 -14.20
C THR A 152 5.69 2.59 -15.73
N GLU A 153 6.52 1.81 -16.42
CA GLU A 153 6.64 1.80 -17.88
C GLU A 153 5.38 1.21 -18.54
N GLU A 154 4.85 0.11 -17.99
CA GLU A 154 3.57 -0.49 -18.42
C GLU A 154 2.41 0.51 -18.24
N LEU A 155 2.34 1.21 -17.11
CA LEU A 155 1.35 2.25 -16.86
C LEU A 155 1.44 3.41 -17.86
N GLN A 156 2.64 3.87 -18.20
CA GLN A 156 2.83 4.94 -19.18
C GLN A 156 2.38 4.51 -20.58
N SER A 157 2.72 3.27 -20.97
CA SER A 157 2.32 2.70 -22.25
C SER A 157 0.80 2.60 -22.37
N HIS A 158 0.12 2.17 -21.30
CA HIS A 158 -1.34 2.17 -21.24
C HIS A 158 -1.92 3.58 -21.43
N ARG A 159 -1.41 4.59 -20.72
CA ARG A 159 -1.92 5.98 -20.83
C ARG A 159 -1.69 6.58 -22.21
N CYS A 160 -0.57 6.29 -22.86
CA CYS A 160 -0.30 6.75 -24.23
C CYS A 160 -1.22 6.08 -25.27
N ALA A 161 -1.56 4.81 -25.09
CA ALA A 161 -2.52 4.13 -25.96
C ALA A 161 -3.91 4.76 -25.90
N TYR A 162 -4.39 5.14 -24.71
CA TYR A 162 -5.70 5.80 -24.54
C TYR A 162 -5.71 7.28 -24.99
N ALA A 163 -4.58 8.00 -24.87
CA ALA A 163 -4.51 9.40 -25.30
C ALA A 163 -4.68 9.59 -26.82
N LEU A 164 -4.46 8.54 -27.63
CA LEU A 164 -4.71 8.55 -29.06
C LEU A 164 -6.20 8.36 -29.42
N ASP A 165 -7.01 7.85 -28.49
CA ASP A 165 -8.45 7.58 -28.68
C ASP A 165 -9.35 8.70 -28.10
N ASP A 166 -8.85 9.54 -27.20
CA ASP A 166 -9.67 10.42 -26.32
C ASP A 166 -9.85 11.88 -26.79
N GLU A 167 -9.46 12.25 -28.02
CA GLU A 167 -9.71 13.62 -28.53
C GLU A 167 -11.22 13.93 -28.76
N ARG A 168 -12.12 12.96 -28.56
CA ARG A 168 -13.59 13.15 -28.77
C ARG A 168 -14.45 13.18 -27.50
N SER A 169 -13.96 12.83 -26.32
CA SER A 169 -14.85 12.58 -25.15
C SER A 169 -14.65 13.51 -23.94
N PHE A 170 -13.63 14.36 -23.92
CA PHE A 170 -13.23 15.14 -22.73
C PHE A 170 -14.17 16.31 -22.33
N SER A 171 -15.32 16.50 -22.99
CA SER A 171 -16.19 17.69 -22.76
C SER A 171 -17.38 17.45 -21.79
N HIS A 172 -17.74 16.21 -21.43
CA HIS A 172 -19.05 15.95 -20.80
C HIS A 172 -19.07 15.55 -19.30
N ALA A 173 -17.93 15.38 -18.63
CA ALA A 173 -17.92 14.76 -17.29
C ALA A 173 -17.99 15.73 -16.08
N TYR A 174 -17.86 17.05 -16.27
CA TYR A 174 -17.65 17.98 -15.15
C TYR A 174 -18.92 18.58 -14.51
N THR A 175 -20.14 18.23 -14.94
CA THR A 175 -21.34 18.98 -14.52
C THR A 175 -22.21 18.31 -13.45
N THR A 176 -21.89 17.11 -12.94
CA THR A 176 -22.84 16.30 -12.14
C THR A 176 -22.39 15.87 -10.74
N VAL A 177 -21.44 16.55 -10.09
CA VAL A 177 -20.95 16.15 -8.74
C VAL A 177 -21.47 17.03 -7.59
N ALA A 178 -22.12 18.16 -7.86
CA ALA A 178 -22.66 19.01 -6.82
C ALA A 178 -24.09 18.57 -6.42
N ALA A 179 -24.20 17.57 -5.55
CA ALA A 179 -25.24 17.43 -4.49
C ALA A 179 -25.67 15.97 -4.28
N HIS A 180 -24.93 15.18 -3.50
CA HIS A 180 -25.52 14.02 -2.81
C HIS A 180 -25.05 13.97 -1.36
N ARG A 181 -26.02 14.00 -0.43
CA ARG A 181 -25.83 13.92 1.03
C ARG A 181 -25.66 12.43 1.41
N PRO A 182 -24.76 12.07 2.35
CA PRO A 182 -24.53 10.65 2.69
C PRO A 182 -25.76 10.01 3.33
N SER A 183 -26.04 8.75 2.99
CA SER A 183 -27.13 7.96 3.58
C SER A 183 -26.74 7.38 4.96
N GLU A 184 -27.73 7.14 5.82
CA GLU A 184 -27.56 6.66 7.21
C GLU A 184 -26.73 5.38 7.36
N GLY A 185 -26.71 4.51 6.34
CA GLY A 185 -25.89 3.29 6.33
C GLY A 185 -24.39 3.55 6.23
N ALA A 186 -23.99 4.60 5.50
CA ALA A 186 -22.58 5.00 5.37
C ALA A 186 -22.04 5.56 6.70
N LEU A 187 -22.87 6.32 7.43
CA LEU A 187 -22.51 6.91 8.72
C LEU A 187 -22.15 5.86 9.78
N ASN A 188 -22.80 4.68 9.75
CA ASN A 188 -22.49 3.56 10.65
C ASN A 188 -21.18 2.83 10.29
N THR A 189 -20.77 2.87 9.03
CA THR A 189 -19.51 2.26 8.56
C THR A 189 -18.32 3.19 8.79
N TYR A 190 -18.50 4.50 8.62
CA TYR A 190 -17.51 5.52 9.01
C TYR A 190 -17.13 5.43 10.47
N LYS A 191 -18.14 5.37 11.36
CA LYS A 191 -17.92 5.20 12.80
C LYS A 191 -17.21 3.89 13.15
N LYS A 192 -17.42 2.82 12.37
CA LYS A 192 -16.66 1.56 12.53
C LYS A 192 -15.22 1.70 12.08
N LEU A 193 -14.94 2.38 10.98
CA LEU A 193 -13.58 2.62 10.49
C LEU A 193 -12.79 3.55 11.42
N GLU A 194 -13.40 4.63 11.92
CA GLU A 194 -12.81 5.50 12.95
C GLU A 194 -12.42 4.72 14.19
N HIS A 195 -13.32 3.85 14.67
CA HIS A 195 -13.07 2.99 15.81
C HIS A 195 -11.96 1.95 15.54
N ILE A 196 -11.93 1.35 14.35
CA ILE A 196 -10.94 0.34 13.95
C ILE A 196 -9.55 0.95 13.76
N LEU A 197 -9.48 2.14 13.15
CA LEU A 197 -8.23 2.85 12.90
C LEU A 197 -7.75 3.61 14.15
N ALA A 198 -8.56 3.62 15.22
CA ALA A 198 -8.36 4.45 16.40
C ALA A 198 -8.10 5.93 16.02
N VAL A 199 -8.71 6.37 14.92
CA VAL A 199 -8.69 7.75 14.47
C VAL A 199 -9.74 8.45 15.32
N SER A 200 -9.30 9.03 16.42
CA SER A 200 -10.15 9.81 17.33
C SER A 200 -10.39 11.24 16.82
N GLU A 201 -9.59 11.68 15.85
CA GLU A 201 -9.47 13.08 15.42
C GLU A 201 -9.73 13.16 13.91
N ASP A 202 -10.42 14.21 13.47
CA ASP A 202 -10.70 14.44 12.07
C ASP A 202 -9.38 14.72 11.32
N PRO A 203 -8.98 13.90 10.32
CA PRO A 203 -7.74 14.11 9.58
C PRO A 203 -7.63 15.48 8.92
N LEU A 204 -8.76 16.12 8.59
CA LEU A 204 -8.80 17.48 8.06
C LEU A 204 -8.52 18.51 9.16
N GLU A 205 -9.00 18.29 10.38
CA GLU A 205 -8.69 19.15 11.53
C GLU A 205 -7.22 18.99 11.96
N ASP A 206 -6.66 17.78 11.91
CA ASP A 206 -5.24 17.55 12.15
C ASP A 206 -4.37 18.28 11.11
N LEU A 207 -4.74 18.18 9.83
CA LEU A 207 -4.06 18.90 8.75
C LEU A 207 -4.16 20.41 8.96
N ARG A 208 -5.34 20.93 9.29
CA ARG A 208 -5.55 22.37 9.59
C ARG A 208 -4.74 22.82 10.79
N TYR A 209 -4.73 22.04 11.86
CA TYR A 209 -3.95 22.31 13.06
C TYR A 209 -2.45 22.37 12.72
N ILE A 210 -1.94 21.40 11.97
CA ILE A 210 -0.54 21.37 11.53
C ILE A 210 -0.23 22.61 10.69
N VAL A 211 -1.03 22.91 9.66
CA VAL A 211 -0.81 24.08 8.79
C VAL A 211 -0.86 25.40 9.59
N ALA A 212 -1.77 25.51 10.56
CA ALA A 212 -1.92 26.71 11.39
C ALA A 212 -0.76 26.92 12.39
N HIS A 213 -0.12 25.84 12.88
CA HIS A 213 0.92 25.90 13.91
C HIS A 213 2.35 25.78 13.35
N VAL A 214 2.49 25.63 12.03
CA VAL A 214 3.80 25.62 11.38
C VAL A 214 4.42 27.01 11.44
N MET A 215 5.68 27.08 11.88
CA MET A 215 6.45 28.32 11.91
C MET A 215 6.59 28.91 10.51
N SER A 216 6.44 30.23 10.40
CA SER A 216 6.70 30.95 9.16
C SER A 216 8.11 30.65 8.63
N GLY A 217 8.20 30.23 7.36
CA GLY A 217 9.46 29.85 6.71
C GLY A 217 9.85 28.37 6.82
N PHE A 218 9.11 27.55 7.56
CA PHE A 218 9.30 26.10 7.56
C PHE A 218 9.08 25.52 6.15
N GLY A 219 9.89 24.54 5.75
CA GLY A 219 9.77 23.89 4.43
C GLY A 219 10.15 24.75 3.22
N VAL A 220 10.35 26.07 3.35
CA VAL A 220 10.72 26.96 2.23
C VAL A 220 12.03 26.56 1.56
N TRP A 221 12.96 25.97 2.31
CA TRP A 221 14.21 25.44 1.75
C TRP A 221 13.94 24.35 0.69
N LEU A 222 12.84 23.60 0.81
CA LEU A 222 12.49 22.55 -0.13
C LEU A 222 12.10 23.16 -1.49
N HIS A 223 11.30 24.22 -1.47
CA HIS A 223 10.95 25.01 -2.67
C HIS A 223 12.15 25.73 -3.30
N LYS A 224 13.27 25.88 -2.58
CA LYS A 224 14.52 26.41 -3.14
C LYS A 224 15.37 25.34 -3.84
N ARG A 225 15.12 24.05 -3.61
CA ARG A 225 15.88 22.97 -4.25
C ARG A 225 15.47 22.82 -5.70
N GLN A 226 16.46 22.83 -6.60
CA GLN A 226 16.21 22.62 -8.03
C GLN A 226 15.56 21.27 -8.30
N SER A 227 15.94 20.22 -7.56
CA SER A 227 15.32 18.89 -7.70
C SER A 227 13.82 18.88 -7.36
N PHE A 228 13.40 19.67 -6.36
CA PHE A 228 12.00 19.80 -6.00
C PHE A 228 11.24 20.64 -7.04
N ARG A 229 11.84 21.75 -7.49
CA ARG A 229 11.26 22.58 -8.56
C ARG A 229 11.05 21.80 -9.86
N ASN A 230 12.03 20.98 -10.24
CA ASN A 230 11.96 20.14 -11.43
C ASN A 230 10.86 19.06 -11.30
N TRP A 231 10.65 18.55 -10.08
CA TRP A 231 9.55 17.62 -9.79
C TRP A 231 8.18 18.30 -9.83
N THR A 232 8.05 19.50 -9.24
CA THR A 232 6.80 20.26 -9.25
C THR A 232 6.48 20.87 -10.61
N SER A 233 7.49 21.13 -11.44
CA SER A 233 7.27 21.61 -12.80
C SER A 233 6.68 20.45 -13.61
N THR A 234 5.43 20.57 -14.00
CA THR A 234 4.62 19.61 -14.78
C THR A 234 5.14 19.36 -16.20
N SER A 235 6.45 19.54 -16.43
CA SER A 235 7.11 19.20 -17.68
C SER A 235 7.06 17.70 -17.93
N HIS A 236 6.77 17.29 -19.16
CA HIS A 236 6.65 15.88 -19.55
C HIS A 236 7.93 15.04 -19.27
N ASN A 237 9.09 15.70 -19.11
CA ASN A 237 10.39 15.07 -18.83
C ASN A 237 10.86 15.22 -17.37
N GLY A 238 10.04 15.78 -16.47
CA GLY A 238 10.38 15.92 -15.06
C GLY A 238 10.31 14.58 -14.30
N PRO A 239 11.06 14.44 -13.19
CA PRO A 239 10.88 13.30 -12.29
C PRO A 239 9.44 13.29 -11.79
N ARG A 240 8.78 12.12 -11.78
CA ARG A 240 7.39 11.98 -11.28
C ARG A 240 7.31 11.70 -9.77
N ILE A 241 8.42 11.26 -9.19
CA ILE A 241 8.53 10.93 -7.77
C ILE A 241 9.64 11.79 -7.17
N TYR A 242 9.33 12.42 -6.04
CA TYR A 242 10.32 13.11 -5.21
C TYR A 242 10.53 12.33 -3.92
N TRP A 243 11.76 11.83 -3.72
CA TRP A 243 12.09 11.03 -2.55
C TRP A 243 12.66 11.90 -1.44
N LEU A 244 11.95 11.98 -0.31
CA LEU A 244 12.39 12.69 0.90
C LEU A 244 12.63 11.69 2.03
N SER A 245 13.88 11.55 2.46
CA SER A 245 14.28 10.67 3.56
C SER A 245 14.72 11.47 4.79
N GLY A 246 14.55 10.88 5.97
CA GLY A 246 14.95 11.47 7.25
C GLY A 246 14.70 10.50 8.40
N LEU A 247 15.39 10.71 9.52
CA LEU A 247 15.27 9.88 10.72
C LEU A 247 13.82 9.85 11.27
N PRO A 248 13.45 8.86 12.09
CA PRO A 248 12.21 8.91 12.87
C PRO A 248 12.11 10.23 13.64
N GLY A 249 10.92 10.85 13.66
CA GLY A 249 10.71 12.14 14.32
C GLY A 249 11.27 13.38 13.59
N ALA A 250 11.93 13.23 12.43
CA ALA A 250 12.52 14.37 11.69
C ALA A 250 11.50 15.30 10.99
N GLY A 251 10.22 15.24 11.32
CA GLY A 251 9.21 16.16 10.79
C GLY A 251 8.75 15.91 9.35
N LYS A 252 8.97 14.70 8.78
CA LYS A 252 8.56 14.37 7.40
C LYS A 252 7.05 14.57 7.13
N THR A 253 6.21 14.18 8.08
CA THR A 253 4.74 14.37 8.00
C THR A 253 4.37 15.84 7.98
N ILE A 254 4.99 16.65 8.84
CA ILE A 254 4.78 18.10 8.88
C ILE A 254 5.24 18.74 7.57
N LEU A 255 6.38 18.31 7.03
CA LEU A 255 6.89 18.80 5.75
C LEU A 255 5.90 18.49 4.62
N ALA A 256 5.43 17.24 4.51
CA ALA A 256 4.47 16.83 3.49
C ALA A 256 3.18 17.67 3.51
N ALA A 257 2.62 17.91 4.71
CA ALA A 257 1.42 18.72 4.93
C ALA A 257 1.58 20.19 4.48
N THR A 258 2.80 20.71 4.46
CA THR A 258 3.08 22.13 4.14
C THR A 258 3.54 22.36 2.70
N THR A 259 3.73 21.30 1.92
CA THR A 259 4.38 21.36 0.59
C THR A 259 3.47 21.06 -0.59
N THR A 260 2.18 20.79 -0.32
CA THR A 260 1.08 20.63 -1.29
C THR A 260 0.19 21.86 -1.28
#